data_AF-S6UDZ9-F1
#
_entry.id   AF-S6UDZ9-F1
#
_cell.length_a   1.000
_cell.length_b   1.000
_cell.length_c   1.000
_cell.angle_alpha   90.00
_cell.angle_beta   90.00
_cell.angle_gamma   90.00
#
_symmetry.space_group_name_H-M   'P 1'
#
loop_
_entity.id
_entity.type
_entity.pdbx_description
1 polymer ?
#
loop_
_entity_poly.entity_id
_entity_poly.type
_entity_poly.pdbx_seq_one_letter_code
_entity_poly.pdbx_strand_id
1 'polypeptide(L)' 'EWWNTLHQGATFSLTEKPAMPAEMWLPLLFTVSGFYCFFGVVLLLRTRLEVLRRESRTQWARAEVQRSLGQTP' A
#
# COMPACT_ATOMS: atom_id res chain seq x y z
N GLU A 1 -12.71 -3.30 37.60
CA GLU A 1 -13.26 -3.74 36.30
C GLU A 1 -13.07 -2.78 35.11
N TRP A 2 -13.46 -1.50 35.15
CA TRP A 2 -13.41 -0.61 33.96
C TRP A 2 -12.01 -0.43 33.34
N TRP A 3 -10.97 -0.49 34.17
CA TRP A 3 -9.58 -0.41 33.72
C TRP A 3 -9.18 -1.55 32.78
N ASN A 4 -9.71 -2.76 33.01
CA ASN A 4 -9.45 -3.93 32.16
C ASN A 4 -10.20 -3.86 30.81
N THR A 5 -11.28 -3.09 30.71
CA THR A 5 -12.03 -2.88 29.46
C THR A 5 -11.42 -1.77 28.60
N LEU A 6 -10.88 -0.72 29.23
CA LEU A 6 -10.29 0.44 28.53
C LEU A 6 -8.85 0.16 28.07
N HIS A 7 -8.11 -0.63 28.86
CA HIS A 7 -6.76 -1.07 28.54
C HIS A 7 -6.73 -2.56 28.15
N GLN A 8 -7.73 -3.01 27.39
CA GLN A 8 -7.68 -4.34 26.80
C GLN A 8 -6.44 -4.40 25.89
N GLY A 9 -5.45 -5.17 26.32
CA GLY A 9 -4.20 -5.35 25.59
C GLY A 9 -4.49 -5.88 24.18
N ALA A 10 -3.61 -5.52 23.23
CA ALA A 10 -3.76 -5.97 21.85
C ALA A 10 -3.85 -7.50 21.81
N THR A 11 -5.01 -8.03 21.40
CA THR A 11 -5.23 -9.49 21.23
C THR A 11 -4.54 -10.01 19.96
N PHE A 12 -3.81 -9.16 19.24
CA PHE A 12 -3.07 -9.47 18.03
C PHE A 12 -1.62 -9.88 18.40
N SER A 13 -1.44 -11.15 18.75
CA SER A 13 -0.11 -11.74 18.93
C SER A 13 0.33 -12.37 17.61
N LEU A 14 1.46 -11.91 17.05
CA LEU A 14 1.98 -12.39 15.76
C LEU A 14 2.76 -13.72 15.90
N THR A 15 3.19 -14.05 17.12
CA THR A 15 4.10 -15.17 17.44
C THR A 15 3.41 -16.31 18.19
N GLU A 16 2.14 -16.16 18.56
CA GLU A 16 1.37 -17.18 19.28
C GLU A 16 0.12 -17.60 18.51
N LYS A 17 -0.44 -18.76 18.86
CA LYS A 17 -1.65 -19.29 18.24
C LYS A 17 -2.77 -18.24 18.32
N PRO A 18 -3.40 -17.84 17.20
CA PRO A 18 -4.41 -16.80 17.21
C PRO A 18 -5.55 -17.23 18.15
N ALA A 19 -5.77 -16.45 19.21
CA ALA A 19 -6.85 -16.67 20.16
C ALA A 19 -8.23 -16.36 19.55
N MET A 20 -8.27 -15.80 18.33
CA MET A 20 -9.47 -15.35 17.64
C MET A 20 -9.94 -16.39 16.60
N PRO A 21 -11.26 -16.67 16.52
CA PRO A 21 -11.81 -17.57 15.50
C PRO A 21 -11.44 -17.16 14.07
N ALA A 22 -11.32 -18.17 13.18
CA ALA A 22 -10.95 -17.95 11.78
C ALA A 22 -11.88 -16.99 11.03
N GLU A 23 -13.16 -17.00 11.38
CA GLU A 23 -14.19 -16.13 10.81
C GLU A 23 -13.91 -14.64 11.01
N MET A 24 -13.13 -14.27 12.03
CA MET A 24 -12.84 -12.87 12.35
C MET A 24 -11.48 -12.40 11.83
N TRP A 25 -10.43 -13.22 11.95
CA TRP A 25 -9.09 -12.79 11.52
C TRP A 25 -8.90 -12.88 9.99
N LEU A 26 -9.63 -13.75 9.29
CA LEU A 26 -9.55 -13.85 7.82
C LEU A 26 -10.01 -12.56 7.13
N PRO A 27 -11.21 -12.00 7.39
CA PRO A 27 -11.63 -10.72 6.80
C PRO A 27 -10.66 -9.58 7.14
N LEU A 28 -10.13 -9.57 8.37
CA LEU A 28 -9.15 -8.58 8.80
C LEU A 28 -7.87 -8.68 7.98
N LEU A 29 -7.33 -9.89 7.78
CA LEU A 29 -6.14 -10.10 6.95
C LEU A 29 -6.37 -9.60 5.53
N PHE A 30 -7.48 -9.99 4.89
CA PHE A 30 -7.79 -9.55 3.53
C PHE A 30 -7.92 -8.02 3.42
N THR A 31 -8.57 -7.39 4.39
CA THR A 31 -8.76 -5.94 4.40
C THR A 31 -7.44 -5.20 4.61
N VAL A 32 -6.62 -5.66 5.55
CA VAL A 32 -5.29 -5.09 5.83
C VAL A 32 -4.38 -5.26 4.61
N SER A 33 -4.25 -6.48 4.09
CA SER A 33 -3.45 -6.74 2.89
C SER A 33 -3.95 -5.95 1.69
N GLY A 34 -5.26 -5.89 1.45
CA GLY A 34 -5.86 -5.11 0.38
C GLY A 34 -5.55 -3.62 0.50
N PHE A 35 -5.63 -3.06 1.70
CA PHE A 35 -5.29 -1.65 1.95
C PHE A 35 -3.81 -1.36 1.70
N TYR A 36 -2.90 -2.24 2.15
CA TYR A 36 -1.47 -2.09 1.88
C TYR A 36 -1.14 -2.23 0.39
N CYS A 37 -1.76 -3.17 -0.32
CA CYS A 37 -1.62 -3.29 -1.77
C CYS A 37 -2.12 -2.04 -2.49
N PHE A 38 -3.30 -1.55 -2.12
CA PHE A 38 -3.87 -0.31 -2.67
C PHE A 38 -2.95 0.88 -2.41
N PHE A 39 -2.51 1.06 -1.15
CA PHE A 39 -1.55 2.09 -0.79
C PHE A 39 -0.25 1.98 -1.59
N GLY A 40 0.29 0.76 -1.75
CA GLY A 40 1.50 0.51 -2.53
C GLY A 40 1.33 0.91 -4.00
N VAL A 41 0.21 0.56 -4.64
CA VAL A 41 -0.09 0.98 -6.01
C VAL A 41 -0.17 2.50 -6.13
N VAL A 42 -0.92 3.16 -5.24
CA VAL A 42 -1.04 4.62 -5.22
C VAL A 42 0.31 5.29 -5.01
N LEU A 43 1.13 4.76 -4.10
CA LEU A 43 2.48 5.25 -3.82
C LEU A 43 3.38 5.13 -5.05
N LEU A 44 3.39 3.98 -5.73
CA LEU A 44 4.19 3.77 -6.93
C LEU A 44 3.77 4.71 -8.08
N LEU A 45 2.46 4.90 -8.27
CA LEU A 45 1.93 5.85 -9.27
C LEU A 45 2.37 7.29 -8.96
N ARG A 46 2.30 7.71 -7.69
CA ARG A 46 2.75 9.04 -7.24
C ARG A 46 4.25 9.21 -7.43
N THR A 47 5.05 8.22 -7.03
CA THR A 47 6.51 8.24 -7.19
C THR A 47 6.90 8.29 -8.67
N ARG A 48 6.21 7.58 -9.56
CA ARG A 48 6.47 7.64 -11.01
C ARG A 48 6.31 9.07 -11.55
N LEU A 49 5.25 9.77 -11.16
CA LEU A 49 5.03 11.16 -11.56
C LEU A 49 6.10 12.10 -10.98
N GLU A 50 6.51 11.87 -9.74
CA GLU A 50 7.56 12.66 -9.10
C GLU A 50 8.93 12.46 -9.79
N VAL A 51 9.29 11.22 -10.13
CA VAL A 51 10.50 10.91 -10.90
C VAL A 51 10.45 11.60 -12.26
N LEU A 52 9.34 11.49 -12.98
CA LEU A 52 9.19 12.13 -14.29
C LEU A 52 9.28 13.66 -14.22
N ARG A 53 8.73 14.26 -13.15
CA ARG A 53 8.82 15.70 -12.91
C ARG A 53 10.27 16.12 -12.63
N ARG A 54 10.97 15.41 -11.75
CA ARG A 54 12.38 15.66 -11.40
C ARG A 54 13.29 15.52 -12.61
N GLU A 55 13.06 14.50 -13.42
CA GLU A 55 13.88 14.17 -14.59
C GLU A 55 13.31 14.71 -15.90
N SER A 56 12.33 15.63 -15.87
CA SER A 56 11.69 16.19 -17.06
C SER A 56 12.64 16.81 -18.10
N ARG A 57 13.88 17.14 -17.70
CA ARG A 57 14.92 17.70 -18.57
C ARG A 57 15.79 16.63 -19.25
N THR A 58 15.74 15.38 -18.81
CA THR A 58 16.52 14.30 -19.41
C THR A 58 15.91 13.87 -20.74
N GLN A 59 16.75 13.41 -21.67
CA GLN A 59 16.26 12.95 -22.97
C GLN A 59 15.39 11.69 -22.86
N TRP A 60 15.72 10.80 -21.92
CA TRP A 60 14.95 9.58 -21.70
C TRP A 60 13.51 9.87 -21.24
N ALA A 61 13.32 10.86 -20.35
CA ALA A 61 12.00 11.21 -19.84
C ALA A 61 11.11 11.79 -20.94
N ARG A 62 11.69 12.63 -21.82
CA ARG A 62 11.00 13.17 -22.99
C ARG A 62 10.61 12.08 -23.98
N ALA A 63 11.53 11.15 -24.26
CA ALA A 63 11.27 10.01 -25.13
C ALA A 63 10.16 9.09 -24.57
N GLU A 64 10.16 8.83 -23.26
CA GLU A 64 9.15 7.99 -22.60
C GLU A 64 7.75 8.64 -22.61
N VAL A 65 7.67 9.96 -22.43
CA VAL A 65 6.41 10.71 -22.57
C VAL A 65 5.90 10.67 -24.00
N GLN A 66 6.79 10.88 -24.98
CA GLN A 66 6.43 10.86 -26.39
C GLN A 66 5.98 9.46 -26.85
N ARG A 67 6.62 8.39 -26.35
CA ARG A 67 6.18 7.01 -26.50
C ARG A 67 4.79 6.78 -25.90
N SER A 68 4.53 7.32 -24.72
CA SER A 68 3.22 7.21 -24.04
C SER A 68 2.09 7.95 -24.79
N LEU A 69 2.42 8.99 -25.55
CA LEU A 69 1.49 9.74 -26.40
C LEU A 69 1.21 9.06 -27.76
N GLY A 70 1.81 7.90 -28.03
CA GLY A 70 1.66 7.19 -29.31
C GLY A 70 2.32 7.90 -30.50
N GLN A 71 3.15 8.91 -30.23
CA GLN A 71 3.92 9.62 -31.24
C GLN A 71 5.29 8.94 -31.38
N THR A 72 5.30 7.74 -31.95
CA THR A 72 6.52 7.20 -32.54
C THR A 72 6.80 7.95 -33.85
N PRO A 73 8.06 8.31 -34.17
CA PRO A 73 8.40 8.70 -35.53
C PRO A 73 8.10 7.57 -36.52
#